data_AF-A0A967LMM6-F1
#
_entry.id   AF-A0A967LMM6-F1
#
_cell.length_a   1.000
_cell.length_b   1.000
_cell.length_c   1.000
_cell.angle_alpha   90.00
_cell.angle_beta   90.00
_cell.angle_gamma   90.00
#
_symmetry.space_group_name_H-M   'P 1'
#
loop_
_entity.id
_entity.type
_entity.pdbx_description
1 polymer ?
#
loop_
_entity_poly.entity_id
_entity_poly.type
_entity_poly.pdbx_seq_one_letter_code
_entity_poly.pdbx_strand_id
1 'polypeptide(L)'
;REYEARLSGRQGVRYVEVDALGRIVGDFAPQPAVPPVPGADVYLNIDLELQEWIASVFPAGHRGAVAVVEPGTGHVLALYSAPAYDPNEFVGGVEPARWR
;
A
#
# COMPACT_ATOMS: atom_id res chain seq x y z
N ARG A 1 -3.32 3.70 -5.71
CA ARG A 1 -2.63 4.44 -6.80
C ARG A 1 -2.62 5.93 -6.57
N GLU A 2 -3.74 6.57 -6.18
CA GLU A 2 -3.84 8.03 -6.01
C GLU A 2 -2.71 8.66 -5.17
N TYR A 3 -2.35 8.03 -4.05
CA TYR A 3 -1.32 8.54 -3.14
C TYR A 3 0.08 7.92 -3.34
N GLU A 4 0.32 7.21 -4.44
CA GLU A 4 1.59 6.49 -4.68
C GLU A 4 2.80 7.40 -4.55
N ALA A 5 2.74 8.59 -5.17
CA ALA A 5 3.84 9.56 -5.15
C ALA A 5 4.20 10.05 -3.74
N ARG A 6 3.27 9.95 -2.77
CA ARG A 6 3.53 10.29 -1.37
C ARG A 6 4.02 9.08 -0.57
N LEU A 7 3.41 7.92 -0.80
CA LEU A 7 3.67 6.68 -0.05
C LEU A 7 4.98 5.99 -0.45
N SER A 8 5.41 6.09 -1.71
CA SER A 8 6.54 5.32 -2.23
C SER A 8 7.90 5.80 -1.71
N GLY A 9 7.99 7.05 -1.27
CA GLY A 9 9.26 7.69 -0.96
C GLY A 9 10.22 7.68 -2.15
N ARG A 10 11.52 7.62 -1.87
CA ARG A 10 12.57 7.56 -2.88
C ARG A 10 13.62 6.53 -2.52
N GLN A 11 13.94 5.64 -3.46
CA GLN A 11 14.99 4.64 -3.27
C GLN A 11 16.36 5.29 -3.11
N GLY A 12 17.17 4.71 -2.23
CA GLY A 12 18.58 5.03 -2.07
C GLY A 12 19.44 4.28 -3.09
N VAL A 13 20.73 4.61 -3.13
CA VAL A 13 21.71 3.96 -3.99
C VAL A 13 22.96 3.65 -3.17
N ARG A 14 23.48 2.43 -3.26
CA ARG A 14 24.78 2.05 -2.68
C ARG A 14 25.73 1.69 -3.82
N TYR A 15 26.91 2.32 -3.81
CA TYR A 15 27.98 2.01 -4.75
C TYR A 15 28.98 1.08 -4.06
N VAL A 16 29.27 -0.05 -4.70
CA VAL A 16 30.20 -1.06 -4.19
C VAL A 16 31.29 -1.34 -5.22
N GLU A 17 32.50 -1.59 -4.75
CA GLU A 17 33.60 -2.05 -5.59
C GLU A 17 33.60 -3.58 -5.65
N VAL A 18 33.78 -4.12 -6.85
CA VAL A 18 33.81 -5.57 -7.11
C VAL A 18 35.12 -5.96 -7.77
N ASP A 19 35.68 -7.10 -7.38
CA ASP A 19 36.86 -7.65 -8.03
C ASP A 19 36.53 -8.33 -9.37
N ALA A 20 37.56 -8.79 -10.10
CA ALA A 20 37.39 -9.45 -11.40
C ALA A 20 36.60 -10.77 -11.35
N LEU A 21 36.38 -11.33 -10.14
CA LEU A 21 35.58 -12.52 -9.89
C LEU A 21 34.16 -12.17 -9.41
N GLY A 22 33.82 -10.88 -9.32
CA GLY A 22 32.51 -10.37 -8.90
C GLY A 22 32.31 -10.30 -7.38
N ARG A 23 33.36 -10.46 -6.57
CA ARG A 23 33.25 -10.38 -5.11
C ARG A 23 33.29 -8.92 -4.66
N ILE A 24 32.37 -8.55 -3.77
CA ILE A 24 32.34 -7.21 -3.17
C ILE A 24 33.55 -7.04 -2.26
N VAL A 25 34.42 -6.10 -2.58
CA VAL A 25 35.63 -5.77 -1.81
C VAL A 25 35.41 -4.61 -0.84
N GLY A 26 34.39 -3.77 -1.08
CA GLY A 26 34.02 -2.68 -0.18
C GLY A 26 33.05 -1.68 -0.80
N ASP A 27 32.82 -0.58 -0.10
CA ASP A 27 32.09 0.57 -0.65
C ASP A 27 32.98 1.32 -1.64
N PHE A 28 32.38 1.84 -2.71
CA PHE A 28 33.11 2.58 -3.74
C PHE A 28 33.43 4.00 -3.25
N ALA A 29 34.64 4.20 -2.72
CA ALA A 29 35.07 5.45 -2.09
C ALA A 29 34.84 6.74 -2.93
N PRO A 30 34.99 6.76 -4.27
CA PRO A 30 34.77 7.97 -5.06
C PRO A 30 33.32 8.45 -5.12
N GLN A 31 32.34 7.58 -4.84
CA GLN A 31 30.93 7.95 -4.93
C GLN A 31 30.16 7.57 -3.66
N PRO A 32 29.70 8.56 -2.88
CA PRO A 32 28.97 8.28 -1.66
C PRO A 32 27.61 7.64 -1.98
N ALA A 33 27.16 6.76 -1.08
CA ALA A 33 25.82 6.22 -1.13
C ALA A 33 24.77 7.34 -0.98
N VAL A 34 23.65 7.20 -1.69
CA VAL A 34 22.47 8.06 -1.52
C VAL A 34 21.54 7.35 -0.55
N PRO A 35 21.25 7.90 0.64
CA PRO A 35 20.31 7.26 1.56
C PRO A 35 18.89 7.27 0.96
N PRO A 36 18.08 6.22 1.21
CA PRO A 36 16.67 6.23 0.84
C PRO A 36 15.93 7.30 1.64
N VAL A 37 14.83 7.79 1.06
CA VAL A 37 13.89 8.68 1.73
C VAL A 37 12.59 7.92 1.92
N PRO A 38 12.11 7.72 3.16
CA PRO A 38 10.84 7.05 3.39
C PRO A 38 9.69 7.86 2.78
N GLY A 39 8.62 7.16 2.41
CA GLY A 39 7.37 7.81 2.03
C GLY A 39 6.73 8.51 3.22
N ALA A 40 5.74 9.36 2.93
CA ALA A 40 4.94 10.04 3.93
C ALA A 40 3.71 9.23 4.31
N ASP A 41 3.30 9.33 5.57
CA ASP A 41 2.06 8.74 6.05
C ASP A 41 0.83 9.42 5.41
N VAL A 42 -0.23 8.65 5.22
CA VAL A 42 -1.55 9.15 4.82
C VAL A 42 -2.54 8.80 5.93
N TYR A 43 -3.14 9.83 6.51
CA TYR A 43 -4.19 9.71 7.52
C TYR A 43 -5.54 9.81 6.83
N LEU A 44 -6.39 8.81 7.06
CA LEU A 44 -7.75 8.77 6.54
C LEU A 44 -8.75 9.15 7.63
N ASN A 45 -9.93 9.60 7.21
CA ASN A 45 -11.07 9.80 8.12
C ASN A 45 -11.85 8.51 8.40
N ILE A 46 -11.43 7.38 7.81
CA ILE A 46 -12.09 6.09 7.97
C ILE A 46 -11.94 5.64 9.42
N ASP A 47 -13.08 5.37 10.05
CA ASP A 47 -13.18 4.65 11.30
C ASP A 47 -13.11 3.14 10.99
N LEU A 48 -12.05 2.50 11.47
CA LEU A 48 -11.79 1.10 11.20
C LEU A 48 -12.83 0.18 11.83
N GLU A 49 -13.24 0.45 13.07
CA GLU A 49 -14.22 -0.38 13.78
C GLU A 49 -15.58 -0.31 13.09
N LEU A 50 -15.97 0.87 12.61
CA LEU A 50 -17.19 1.04 11.83
C LEU A 50 -17.13 0.32 10.49
N GLN A 51 -16.00 0.42 9.78
CA GLN A 51 -15.78 -0.26 8.50
C GLN A 51 -15.87 -1.79 8.66
N GLU A 52 -15.23 -2.34 9.69
CA GLU A 52 -15.26 -3.77 10.02
C GLU A 52 -16.66 -4.22 10.44
N TRP A 53 -17.34 -3.40 11.25
CA TRP A 53 -18.72 -3.68 11.65
C TRP A 53 -19.64 -3.76 10.43
N ILE A 54 -19.58 -2.79 9.51
CA ILE A 54 -20.34 -2.81 8.24
C ILE A 54 -20.03 -4.08 7.45
N ALA A 55 -18.76 -4.45 7.29
CA ALA A 55 -18.37 -5.67 6.58
C ALA A 55 -18.94 -6.94 7.24
N SER A 56 -19.05 -6.97 8.58
CA SER A 56 -19.57 -8.12 9.33
C SER A 56 -21.10 -8.29 9.24
N VAL A 57 -21.84 -7.18 9.11
CA VAL A 57 -23.31 -7.20 9.08
C VAL A 57 -23.88 -7.17 7.67
N PHE A 58 -23.07 -6.79 6.66
CA PHE A 58 -23.54 -6.74 5.28
C PHE A 58 -23.93 -8.15 4.79
N PRO A 59 -25.11 -8.33 4.17
CA PRO A 59 -25.58 -9.66 3.79
C PRO A 59 -24.63 -10.36 2.82
N ALA A 60 -24.15 -11.55 3.21
CA ALA A 60 -23.30 -12.37 2.36
C ALA A 60 -23.98 -12.69 1.02
N GLY A 61 -23.19 -12.73 -0.07
CA GLY A 61 -23.69 -13.01 -1.41
C GLY A 61 -24.45 -11.87 -2.10
N HIS A 62 -24.64 -10.74 -1.43
CA HIS A 62 -25.32 -9.58 -2.01
C HIS A 62 -24.32 -8.59 -2.63
N ARG A 63 -24.78 -7.87 -3.66
CA ARG A 63 -24.03 -6.78 -4.30
C ARG A 63 -24.55 -5.46 -3.78
N GLY A 64 -23.65 -4.55 -3.44
CA GLY A 64 -24.02 -3.21 -2.98
C GLY A 64 -22.85 -2.45 -2.40
N ALA A 65 -23.13 -1.24 -1.93
CA ALA A 65 -22.15 -0.38 -1.30
C ALA A 65 -22.78 0.38 -0.13
N VAL A 66 -21.94 0.77 0.82
CA VAL A 66 -22.30 1.60 1.98
C VAL A 66 -21.29 2.73 2.06
N ALA A 67 -21.78 3.97 2.18
CA ALA A 67 -20.97 5.14 2.47
C ALA A 67 -21.52 5.82 3.71
N VAL A 68 -20.66 6.04 4.69
CA VAL A 68 -20.99 6.80 5.91
C VAL A 68 -20.22 8.11 5.85
N VAL A 69 -20.95 9.21 5.83
CA VAL A 69 -20.40 10.55 5.71
C VAL A 69 -20.88 11.39 6.88
N GLU A 70 -19.96 12.08 7.54
CA GLU A 70 -20.29 13.11 8.53
C GLU A 70 -20.77 14.37 7.78
N PRO A 71 -22.05 14.79 7.88
CA PRO A 71 -22.59 15.84 7.03
C PRO A 71 -21.98 17.23 7.27
N GLY A 72 -21.51 17.49 8.49
CA GLY A 72 -20.95 18.80 8.87
C GLY A 72 -19.56 19.07 8.27
N THR A 73 -18.75 18.03 8.09
CA THR A 73 -17.36 18.14 7.60
C THR A 73 -17.18 17.56 6.20
N GLY A 74 -18.09 16.70 5.77
CA GLY A 74 -17.93 15.88 4.56
C GLY A 74 -16.95 14.71 4.75
N HIS A 75 -16.51 14.43 5.98
CA HIS A 75 -15.60 13.31 6.24
C HIS A 75 -16.27 11.98 5.92
N VAL A 76 -15.57 11.14 5.17
CA VAL A 76 -15.99 9.76 4.91
C VAL A 76 -15.46 8.89 6.05
N LEU A 77 -16.37 8.39 6.88
CA LEU A 77 -16.06 7.55 8.05
C LEU A 77 -16.03 6.06 7.70
N ALA A 78 -16.79 5.64 6.70
CA ALA A 78 -16.73 4.29 6.17
C ALA A 78 -17.11 4.26 4.69
N LEU A 79 -16.47 3.38 3.93
CA LEU A 79 -16.73 3.17 2.51
C LEU A 79 -16.56 1.69 2.17
N TYR A 80 -17.68 0.98 2.09
CA TYR A 80 -17.71 -0.47 1.86
C TYR A 80 -18.36 -0.78 0.51
N SER A 81 -17.82 -1.79 -0.20
CA SER A 81 -18.32 -2.26 -1.49
C SER A 81 -18.28 -3.79 -1.51
N ALA A 82 -19.39 -4.42 -1.87
CA ALA A 82 -19.56 -5.86 -1.95
C ALA A 82 -19.92 -6.31 -3.38
N PRO A 83 -19.34 -7.41 -3.87
CA PRO A 83 -18.39 -8.29 -3.18
C PRO A 83 -16.99 -7.68 -3.04
N ALA A 84 -16.33 -7.97 -1.91
CA ALA A 84 -14.93 -7.62 -1.68
C ALA A 84 -14.01 -8.82 -1.98
N TYR A 85 -12.70 -8.57 -2.05
CA TYR A 85 -11.65 -9.57 -2.15
C TYR A 85 -10.59 -9.32 -1.08
N ASP A 86 -9.76 -10.30 -0.77
CA ASP A 86 -8.62 -10.11 0.12
C ASP A 86 -7.47 -9.41 -0.65
N PRO A 87 -7.14 -8.14 -0.32
CA PRO A 87 -6.08 -7.43 -1.03
C PRO A 87 -4.69 -8.04 -0.80
N ASN A 88 -4.49 -8.83 0.27
CA ASN A 88 -3.20 -9.46 0.55
C ASN A 88 -2.82 -10.49 -0.53
N GLU A 89 -3.79 -11.04 -1.25
CA GLU A 89 -3.58 -12.00 -2.35
C GLU A 89 -2.88 -11.38 -3.55
N PHE A 90 -2.81 -10.05 -3.62
CA PHE A 90 -2.17 -9.30 -4.69
C PHE A 90 -0.76 -8.83 -4.31
N VAL A 91 -0.35 -8.98 -3.06
CA VAL A 91 0.98 -8.58 -2.59
C VAL A 91 2.01 -9.58 -3.13
N GLY A 92 2.85 -9.14 -4.06
CA GLY A 92 3.87 -9.98 -4.71
C GLY A 92 3.46 -10.61 -6.05
N GLY A 93 2.23 -10.38 -6.50
CA GLY A 93 1.68 -10.91 -7.75
C GLY A 93 0.63 -12.00 -7.51
N VAL A 94 -0.48 -11.92 -8.24
CA VAL A 94 -1.58 -12.88 -8.11
C VAL A 94 -1.37 -14.07 -9.06
N GLU A 95 -1.75 -15.26 -8.62
CA GLU A 95 -1.72 -16.45 -9.47
C GLU A 95 -2.69 -16.28 -10.66
N PRO A 96 -2.28 -16.47 -11.92
CA PRO A 96 -3.11 -16.17 -13.09
C PRO A 96 -4.48 -16.87 -13.12
N ALA A 97 -4.59 -18.04 -12.49
CA ALA A 97 -5.85 -18.78 -12.37
C ALA A 97 -6.89 -18.08 -11.50
N ARG A 98 -6.45 -17.26 -10.54
CA ARG A 98 -7.29 -16.51 -9.60
C ARG A 98 -7.75 -15.15 -10.13
N TRP A 99 -7.15 -14.70 -11.23
CA TRP A 99 -7.46 -13.43 -11.89
C TRP A 99 -8.61 -13.53 -12.94
N ARG A 100 -9.03 -14.75 -13.29
CA ARG A 100 -10.17 -14.98 -14.20
C ARG A 100 -11.49 -14.94 -13.44
#